data_AF-A0A0W7XZI0-F1
#
_entry.id   AF-A0A0W7XZI0-F1
#
_cell.length_a   1.000
_cell.length_b   1.000
_cell.length_c   1.000
_cell.angle_alpha   90.00
_cell.angle_beta   90.00
_cell.angle_gamma   90.00
#
_symmetry.space_group_name_H-M   'P 1'
#
loop_
_entity.id
_entity.type
_entity.pdbx_description
1 polymer ?
#
loop_
_entity_poly.entity_id
_entity_poly.type
_entity_poly.pdbx_seq_one_letter_code
_entity_poly.pdbx_strand_id
1 'polypeptide(L)' 'MVNEKWKQQKEYVRVKLSEEKTSAIYRKRKVDADPVFGFLKANLSSIRFLIRGKSKVENEIRLALMAVRKYIAINQEMR' A
#
# COMPACT_ATOMS: atom_id res chain seq x y z
N MET A 1 -29.37 -2.89 -11.48
CA MET A 1 -28.70 -1.97 -12.44
C MET A 1 -27.19 -2.17 -12.33
N VAL A 2 -26.52 -2.54 -13.41
CA VAL A 2 -25.05 -2.77 -13.38
C VAL A 2 -24.36 -1.46 -13.72
N ASN A 3 -23.29 -1.11 -12.99
CA ASN A 3 -22.52 0.09 -13.26
C ASN A 3 -21.60 -0.16 -14.48
N GLU A 4 -21.97 0.38 -15.65
CA GLU A 4 -21.19 0.28 -16.90
C GLU A 4 -19.75 0.77 -16.74
N LYS A 5 -19.54 1.90 -16.05
CA LYS A 5 -18.20 2.46 -15.82
C LYS A 5 -17.31 1.52 -15.03
N TRP A 6 -17.89 0.84 -14.04
CA TRP A 6 -17.18 -0.15 -13.23
C TRP A 6 -16.74 -1.37 -14.04
N LYS A 7 -17.60 -1.87 -14.94
CA LYS A 7 -17.23 -2.95 -15.86
C LYS A 7 -16.08 -2.55 -16.78
N GLN A 8 -16.16 -1.36 -17.38
CA GLN A 8 -15.11 -0.83 -18.25
C GLN A 8 -13.77 -0.72 -17.52
N GLN A 9 -13.77 -0.25 -16.27
CA GLN A 9 -12.57 -0.18 -15.44
C GLN A 9 -11.98 -1.56 -15.13
N LYS A 10 -12.82 -2.56 -14.80
CA LYS A 10 -12.34 -3.92 -14.56
C LYS A 10 -11.68 -4.51 -15.79
N GLU A 11 -12.30 -4.34 -16.95
CA GLU A 11 -11.76 -4.88 -18.20
C GLU A 11 -10.43 -4.22 -18.56
N TYR A 12 -10.34 -2.89 -18.42
CA TYR A 12 -9.10 -2.15 -18.61
C TYR A 12 -7.96 -2.65 -17.70
N VAL A 13 -8.25 -2.87 -16.42
CA VAL A 13 -7.26 -3.39 -15.45
C VAL A 13 -6.87 -4.82 -15.81
N ARG A 14 -7.81 -5.65 -16.24
CA ARG A 14 -7.56 -7.04 -16.64
C ARG A 14 -6.61 -7.13 -17.82
N VAL A 15 -6.85 -6.32 -18.87
CA VAL A 15 -5.99 -6.24 -20.05
C VAL A 15 -4.58 -5.77 -19.69
N LYS A 16 -4.46 -4.78 -18.80
CA LYS A 16 -3.15 -4.34 -18.31
C LYS A 16 -2.42 -5.41 -17.50
N LEU A 17 -3.13 -6.15 -16.64
CA LEU A 17 -2.53 -7.19 -15.81
C LEU A 17 -2.16 -8.46 -16.60
N SER A 18 -2.74 -8.67 -17.79
CA SER A 18 -2.36 -9.79 -18.67
C SER A 18 -1.02 -9.58 -19.39
N GLU A 19 -0.53 -8.35 -19.47
CA GLU A 19 0.79 -8.08 -20.05
C GLU A 19 1.90 -8.51 -19.09
N GLU A 20 2.89 -9.27 -19.59
CA GLU A 20 3.94 -9.89 -18.77
C GLU A 20 4.71 -8.86 -17.93
N LYS A 21 5.15 -7.75 -18.54
CA LYS A 21 5.88 -6.66 -17.86
C LYS A 21 5.07 -6.05 -16.73
N THR A 22 3.81 -5.72 -17.00
CA THR A 22 2.91 -5.10 -16.03
C THR A 22 2.53 -6.07 -14.91
N SER A 23 2.38 -7.36 -15.23
CA SER A 23 2.12 -8.43 -14.26
C SER A 23 3.28 -8.61 -13.27
N ALA A 24 4.53 -8.55 -13.75
CA ALA A 24 5.72 -8.67 -12.91
C ALA A 24 5.84 -7.50 -11.92
N ILE A 25 5.60 -6.27 -12.39
CA ILE A 25 5.58 -5.07 -11.53
C ILE A 25 4.47 -5.20 -10.47
N TYR A 26 3.29 -5.67 -10.87
CA TYR A 26 2.18 -5.86 -9.93
C TYR A 26 2.49 -6.92 -8.86
N ARG A 27 3.09 -8.06 -9.24
CA ARG A 27 3.55 -9.09 -8.27
C ARG A 27 4.58 -8.54 -7.30
N LYS A 28 5.53 -7.73 -7.78
CA LYS A 28 6.53 -7.09 -6.91
C LYS A 28 5.87 -6.15 -5.89
N ARG A 29 4.88 -5.33 -6.30
CA ARG A 29 4.13 -4.47 -5.36
C ARG A 29 3.38 -5.27 -4.29
N LYS A 30 2.82 -6.42 -4.64
CA LYS A 30 2.15 -7.31 -3.68
C LYS A 30 3.06 -7.82 -2.57
N VAL A 31 4.35 -8.00 -2.87
CA VAL A 31 5.34 -8.46 -1.89
C VAL A 31 5.95 -7.29 -1.13
N ASP A 32 6.27 -6.20 -1.83
CA ASP A 32 7.04 -5.11 -1.23
C ASP A 32 6.16 -4.05 -0.56
N ALA A 33 5.05 -3.66 -1.19
CA ALA A 33 4.25 -2.52 -0.77
C ALA A 33 3.03 -2.92 0.05
N ASP A 34 2.28 -3.95 -0.38
CA ASP A 34 1.03 -4.35 0.27
C ASP A 34 1.22 -4.73 1.75
N PRO A 35 2.30 -5.43 2.18
CA PRO A 35 2.51 -5.74 3.59
C PRO A 35 2.73 -4.50 4.45
N VAL A 36 3.41 -3.48 3.93
CA VAL A 36 3.64 -2.20 4.64
C VAL A 36 2.30 -1.49 4.89
N PHE A 37 1.44 -1.42 3.87
CA PHE A 37 0.11 -0.81 4.02
C PHE A 37 -0.84 -1.65 4.89
N GLY A 38 -0.77 -2.97 4.79
CA GLY A 38 -1.51 -3.88 5.66
C GLY A 38 -1.12 -3.70 7.13
N PHE A 39 0.17 -3.63 7.41
CA PHE A 39 0.70 -3.40 8.75
C PHE A 39 0.29 -2.04 9.30
N LEU A 40 0.39 -0.97 8.50
CA LEU A 40 -0.07 0.36 8.90
C LEU A 40 -1.56 0.34 9.24
N LYS A 41 -2.38 -0.27 8.38
CA LYS A 41 -3.84 -0.32 8.59
C LYS A 41 -4.22 -1.14 9.82
N ALA A 42 -3.53 -2.25 10.07
CA ALA A 42 -3.78 -3.11 11.23
C ALA A 42 -3.43 -2.42 12.56
N ASN A 43 -2.27 -1.75 12.61
CA ASN A 43 -1.78 -1.16 13.85
C ASN A 43 -2.32 0.24 14.13
N LEU A 44 -2.66 1.02 13.09
CA LEU A 44 -3.18 2.37 13.26
C LEU A 44 -4.71 2.43 13.27
N SER A 45 -5.43 1.29 13.09
CA SER A 45 -6.89 1.08 13.17
C SER A 45 -7.77 1.95 12.25
N SER A 46 -7.38 3.16 11.92
CA SER A 46 -7.88 4.06 10.89
C SER A 46 -7.04 5.32 11.00
N ILE A 47 -6.59 5.85 9.86
CA ILE A 47 -5.57 6.90 9.70
C ILE A 47 -6.08 8.25 10.25
N ARG A 48 -6.33 8.35 11.56
CA ARG A 48 -6.49 9.61 12.24
C ARG A 48 -5.09 10.06 12.60
N PHE A 49 -4.57 10.98 11.80
CA PHE A 49 -3.35 11.70 12.15
C PHE A 49 -3.53 12.37 13.50
N LEU A 50 -2.54 12.20 14.37
CA LEU A 50 -2.48 12.80 15.69
C LEU A 50 -2.44 14.33 15.59
N ILE A 51 -1.83 14.85 14.51
CA ILE A 51 -1.67 16.28 14.27
C ILE A 51 -2.38 16.73 12.99
N ARG A 52 -2.87 17.98 13.00
CA ARG A 52 -3.52 18.61 11.85
C ARG A 52 -2.55 19.55 11.11
N GLY A 53 -2.75 19.67 9.80
CA GLY A 53 -1.95 20.51 8.91
C GLY A 53 -1.01 19.69 8.01
N LYS A 54 -0.90 20.08 6.73
CA LYS A 54 -0.24 19.29 5.68
C LYS A 54 1.19 18.86 6.04
N SER A 55 2.04 19.82 6.42
CA SER A 55 3.46 19.55 6.75
C SER A 55 3.59 18.63 7.98
N LYS A 56 2.73 18.82 8.98
CA LYS A 56 2.70 18.02 10.21
C LYS A 56 2.30 16.57 9.93
N VAL A 57 1.22 16.39 9.17
CA VAL A 57 0.75 15.07 8.72
C VAL A 57 1.81 14.35 7.88
N GLU A 58 2.51 15.09 7.00
CA GLU A 58 3.59 14.50 6.21
C GLU A 58 4.72 13.94 7.08
N ASN A 59 5.12 14.67 8.13
CA ASN A 59 6.12 14.20 9.08
C ASN A 59 5.64 12.97 9.86
N GLU A 60 4.38 12.95 10.29
CA GLU A 60 3.79 11.80 10.99
C GLU A 60 3.79 10.53 10.12
N ILE A 61 3.40 10.66 8.84
CA ILE A 61 3.48 9.55 7.88
C ILE A 61 4.93 9.10 7.67
N ARG A 62 5.87 10.04 7.51
CA ARG A 62 7.30 9.72 7.34
C ARG A 62 7.84 8.90 8.52
N LEU A 63 7.53 9.33 9.75
CA LEU A 63 7.94 8.62 10.96
C LEU A 63 7.31 7.24 11.05
N ALA A 64 6.00 7.12 10.78
CA ALA A 64 5.32 5.83 10.76
C ALA A 64 5.96 4.87 9.74
N LEU A 65 6.23 5.35 8.52
CA LEU A 65 6.87 4.54 7.47
C LEU A 65 8.30 4.12 7.84
N MET A 66 9.08 4.98 8.48
CA MET A 66 10.42 4.63 8.98
C MET A 66 10.36 3.55 10.05
N ALA A 67 9.43 3.68 11.00
CA ALA A 67 9.22 2.69 12.06
C ALA A 67 8.84 1.31 11.48
N VAL A 68 7.91 1.29 10.51
CA VAL A 68 7.51 0.04 9.84
C VAL A 68 8.67 -0.60 9.09
N ARG A 69 9.48 0.19 8.36
CA ARG A 69 10.67 -0.34 7.68
C ARG A 69 11.67 -0.96 8.65
N LYS A 70 11.98 -0.27 9.76
CA LYS A 70 12.91 -0.79 10.78
C LYS A 70 12.37 -2.07 11.42
N TYR A 71 11.08 -2.11 11.75
CA TYR A 71 10.43 -3.29 12.29
C TYR A 71 10.51 -4.48 11.34
N ILE A 72 10.21 -4.28 10.04
CA ILE A 72 10.30 -5.34 9.03
C ILE A 72 11.74 -5.86 8.92
N ALA A 73 12.74 -4.97 8.86
CA ALA A 73 14.14 -5.35 8.77
C ALA A 73 14.59 -6.23 9.95
N ILE A 74 14.26 -5.82 11.19
CA ILE A 74 14.58 -6.60 12.40
C ILE A 74 13.94 -7.99 12.36
N ASN A 75 12.66 -8.08 11.95
CA ASN A 75 11.97 -9.37 11.88
C ASN A 75 12.42 -10.26 10.72
N GLN A 76 13.08 -9.70 9.71
CA GLN A 76 13.72 -10.46 8.63
C GLN A 76 15.08 -11.02 9.07
N GLU A 77 15.84 -10.30 9.90
CA GLU A 77 17.12 -10.77 10.45
C GLU A 77 16.95 -11.86 11.52
N MET A 78 15.80 -11.87 12.20
CA MET A 78 15.45 -12.86 13.23
C MET A 78 14.82 -14.16 12.65
N ARG A 79 14.67 -14.25 11.33
CA ARG A 79 14.15 -15.42 10.61
C ARG A 79 15.27 -16.19 9.92
#